data_AF-A0A510PLX8-F1
#
_entry.id   AF-A0A510PLX8-F1
#
_cell.length_a   1.000
_cell.length_b   1.000
_cell.length_c   1.000
_cell.angle_alpha   90.00
_cell.angle_beta   90.00
_cell.angle_gamma   90.00
#
_symmetry.space_group_name_H-M   'P 1'
#
loop_
_entity.id
_entity.type
_entity.pdbx_description
1 polymer ?
#
loop_
_entity_poly.entity_id
_entity_poly.type
_entity_poly.pdbx_seq_one_letter_code
_entity_poly.pdbx_strand_id
1 'polypeptide(L)'
;MRKLLILLGVIFFSEGINATPFQGREIYRTDDRRGTFIVLTGQPNTIAEVAGTDRIRTNTLRKADYCGVGRVKIPEATPAPILRINDGNPIDYLSLPVINSYNCSQGGLGSNAYNPATRTVYIANLEPEGEFISRIQREESRKVALNNCGWGLVPMKYGDGNLYFRGQQYRYSQLLRTVRPPVCRQINGTYVTYFAIPLGQ
;
A
#
# COMPACT_ATOMS: atom_id res chain seq x y z
N MET A 1 51.87 -47.56 6.44
CA MET A 1 51.88 -46.43 5.48
C MET A 1 50.63 -46.49 4.62
N ARG A 2 49.72 -45.50 4.77
CA ARG A 2 48.93 -44.85 3.71
C ARG A 2 47.91 -43.92 4.40
N LYS A 3 48.23 -42.63 4.43
CA LYS A 3 47.31 -41.54 4.79
C LYS A 3 46.34 -41.38 3.62
N LEU A 4 45.04 -41.53 3.86
CA LEU A 4 44.02 -41.12 2.90
C LEU A 4 43.48 -39.77 3.38
N LEU A 5 44.03 -38.68 2.83
CA LEU A 5 43.40 -37.37 2.86
C LEU A 5 42.24 -37.42 1.86
N ILE A 6 41.01 -37.27 2.34
CA ILE A 6 39.89 -36.91 1.46
C ILE A 6 39.57 -35.44 1.78
N LEU A 7 39.89 -34.60 0.80
CA LEU A 7 39.61 -33.17 0.76
C LEU A 7 38.13 -32.92 1.06
N LEU A 8 37.84 -32.10 2.08
CA LEU A 8 36.58 -31.36 2.17
C LEU A 8 36.53 -30.37 0.99
N GLY A 9 35.69 -30.67 0.00
CA GLY A 9 35.23 -29.68 -0.95
C GLY A 9 34.26 -28.73 -0.26
N VAL A 10 34.76 -27.59 0.24
CA VAL A 10 33.93 -26.47 0.65
C VAL A 10 33.40 -25.82 -0.63
N ILE A 11 32.16 -26.13 -0.98
CA ILE A 11 31.46 -25.43 -2.06
C ILE A 11 31.09 -24.04 -1.52
N PHE A 12 31.93 -23.05 -1.80
CA PHE A 12 31.58 -21.64 -1.63
C PHE A 12 30.58 -21.27 -2.72
N PHE A 13 29.28 -21.38 -2.41
CA PHE A 13 28.28 -20.60 -3.13
C PHE A 13 28.45 -19.14 -2.70
N SER A 14 29.16 -18.35 -3.50
CA SER A 14 29.08 -16.89 -3.42
C SER A 14 27.78 -16.42 -4.08
N GLU A 15 26.65 -16.89 -3.57
CA GLU A 15 25.40 -16.20 -3.82
C GLU A 15 25.44 -14.98 -2.89
N GLY A 16 25.51 -13.78 -3.48
CA GLY A 16 25.33 -12.55 -2.73
C GLY A 16 24.12 -12.73 -1.83
N ILE A 17 24.32 -12.60 -0.52
CA ILE A 17 23.30 -12.93 0.47
C ILE A 17 22.13 -11.99 0.21
N ASN A 18 21.10 -12.53 -0.44
CA ASN A 18 19.82 -11.89 -0.61
C ASN A 18 19.31 -11.50 0.78
N ALA A 19 18.62 -10.36 0.87
CA ALA A 19 17.99 -9.93 2.11
C ALA A 19 17.30 -11.11 2.78
N THR A 20 17.67 -11.44 4.00
CA THR A 20 16.95 -12.49 4.73
C THR A 20 15.52 -11.99 4.89
N PRO A 21 14.51 -12.69 4.35
CA PRO A 21 13.11 -12.29 4.54
C PRO A 21 12.71 -12.63 5.98
N PHE A 22 11.96 -11.76 6.65
CA PHE A 22 11.48 -12.08 8.01
C PHE A 22 10.39 -13.14 7.90
N GLN A 23 10.63 -14.34 8.42
CA GLN A 23 9.72 -15.49 8.28
C GLN A 23 9.28 -15.74 6.82
N GLY A 24 10.19 -15.55 5.85
CA GLY A 24 9.87 -15.71 4.43
C GLY A 24 9.04 -14.56 3.81
N ARG A 25 8.80 -13.46 4.53
CA ARG A 25 8.05 -12.30 4.03
C ARG A 25 8.96 -11.20 3.49
N GLU A 26 8.66 -10.76 2.27
CA GLU A 26 9.37 -9.66 1.60
C GLU A 26 8.86 -8.27 1.99
N ILE A 27 7.69 -8.22 2.62
CA ILE A 27 7.10 -7.01 3.17
C ILE A 27 6.53 -7.32 4.56
N TYR A 28 6.90 -6.50 5.53
CA TYR A 28 6.43 -6.60 6.91
C TYR A 28 6.45 -5.21 7.56
N ARG A 29 5.86 -5.06 8.73
CA ARG A 29 5.85 -3.79 9.47
C ARG A 29 6.75 -3.88 10.69
N THR A 30 7.36 -2.75 11.02
CA THR A 30 8.12 -2.57 12.25
C THR A 30 7.73 -1.28 12.91
N ASP A 31 7.66 -1.30 14.23
CA ASP A 31 7.55 -0.09 15.03
C ASP A 31 8.89 0.17 15.72
N ASP A 32 9.32 1.42 15.79
CA ASP A 32 10.48 1.87 16.58
C ASP A 32 10.14 3.23 17.19
N ARG A 33 10.99 3.76 18.07
CA ARG A 33 10.84 5.09 18.68
C ARG A 33 10.69 6.23 17.67
N ARG A 34 11.10 5.99 16.42
CA ARG A 34 11.01 6.95 15.29
C ARG A 34 9.66 6.90 14.56
N GLY A 35 8.78 5.96 14.91
CA GLY A 35 7.47 5.78 14.29
C GLY A 35 7.27 4.37 13.72
N THR A 36 6.25 4.26 12.89
CA THR A 36 5.83 3.03 12.24
C THR A 36 6.37 2.99 10.81
N PHE A 37 6.98 1.87 10.44
CA PHE A 37 7.61 1.68 9.15
C PHE A 37 7.15 0.38 8.49
N ILE A 38 7.09 0.41 7.17
CA ILE A 38 7.07 -0.80 6.35
C ILE A 38 8.53 -1.13 6.03
N VAL A 39 8.90 -2.38 6.21
CA VAL A 39 10.17 -2.93 5.76
C VAL A 39 9.93 -3.65 4.44
N LEU A 40 10.71 -3.29 3.43
CA LEU A 40 10.75 -3.97 2.14
C LEU A 40 12.08 -4.72 2.05
N THR A 41 12.05 -5.96 1.57
CA THR A 41 13.26 -6.74 1.27
C THR A 41 13.38 -7.05 -0.22
N GLY A 42 14.61 -7.32 -0.65
CA GLY A 42 14.90 -7.60 -2.05
C GLY A 42 16.41 -7.71 -2.31
N GLN A 43 16.78 -7.44 -3.56
CA GLN A 43 18.18 -7.46 -3.98
C GLN A 43 18.96 -6.29 -3.34
N PRO A 44 20.14 -6.52 -2.76
CA PRO A 44 21.01 -5.45 -2.27
C PRO A 44 21.26 -4.35 -3.31
N ASN A 45 21.33 -3.09 -2.85
CA ASN A 45 21.65 -1.93 -3.70
C ASN A 45 20.69 -1.71 -4.88
N THR A 46 19.44 -2.15 -4.75
CA THR A 46 18.37 -1.89 -5.73
C THR A 46 17.32 -0.93 -5.17
N ILE A 47 16.37 -0.53 -6.02
CA ILE A 47 15.23 0.30 -5.62
C ILE A 47 13.99 -0.59 -5.51
N ALA A 48 13.32 -0.51 -4.38
CA ALA A 48 11.99 -1.08 -4.18
C ALA A 48 10.93 0.02 -4.22
N GLU A 49 9.75 -0.31 -4.73
CA GLU A 49 8.60 0.59 -4.76
C GLU A 49 7.42 -0.05 -4.04
N VAL A 50 6.80 0.71 -3.14
CA VAL A 50 5.57 0.32 -2.46
C VAL A 50 4.53 1.43 -2.61
N ALA A 51 3.37 1.09 -3.13
CA ALA A 51 2.21 1.99 -3.20
C ALA A 51 1.35 1.88 -1.94
N GLY A 52 0.62 2.95 -1.62
CA GLY A 52 -0.28 3.00 -0.47
C GLY A 52 0.32 3.57 0.81
N THR A 53 1.46 4.26 0.70
CA THR A 53 2.24 4.69 1.89
C THR A 53 1.97 6.13 2.36
N ASP A 54 1.40 6.97 1.49
CA ASP A 54 0.87 8.28 1.87
C ASP A 54 -0.66 8.31 1.79
N ARG A 55 -1.23 9.18 2.63
CA ARG A 55 -2.66 9.47 2.70
C ARG A 55 -2.88 10.94 2.32
N ILE A 56 -2.95 11.24 1.02
CA ILE A 56 -3.53 12.54 0.62
C ILE A 56 -5.04 12.37 0.70
N ARG A 57 -5.65 12.94 1.74
CA ARG A 57 -7.11 13.00 1.88
C ARG A 57 -7.58 14.41 1.59
N THR A 58 -8.48 14.51 0.62
CA THR A 58 -9.24 15.74 0.39
C THR A 58 -10.66 15.48 0.89
N ASN A 59 -11.07 16.21 1.94
CA ASN A 59 -12.46 16.30 2.34
C ASN A 59 -13.08 17.47 1.58
N THR A 60 -14.22 17.24 0.96
CA THR A 60 -14.96 18.30 0.25
C THR A 60 -16.42 18.21 0.66
N LEU A 61 -16.93 19.29 1.25
CA LEU A 61 -18.37 19.47 1.45
C LEU A 61 -19.01 19.69 0.08
N ARG A 62 -20.09 18.97 -0.18
CA ARG A 62 -20.82 18.99 -1.44
C ARG A 62 -22.31 19.05 -1.14
N LYS A 63 -23.08 19.52 -2.12
CA LYS A 63 -24.54 19.53 -2.10
C LYS A 63 -25.06 18.58 -3.17
N ALA A 64 -26.05 17.77 -2.83
CA ALA A 64 -26.79 16.99 -3.82
C ALA A 64 -27.66 17.90 -4.69
N ASP A 65 -28.06 17.45 -5.87
CA ASP A 65 -29.09 18.14 -6.64
C ASP A 65 -30.50 17.92 -6.06
N TYR A 66 -31.50 18.53 -6.69
CA TYR A 66 -32.90 18.43 -6.25
C TYR A 66 -33.51 17.02 -6.46
N CYS A 67 -32.82 16.10 -7.13
CA CYS A 67 -33.22 14.69 -7.23
C CYS A 67 -32.47 13.79 -6.25
N GLY A 68 -31.67 14.37 -5.34
CA GLY A 68 -30.89 13.60 -4.38
C GLY A 68 -29.67 12.92 -4.99
N VAL A 69 -29.08 13.49 -6.04
CA VAL A 69 -27.86 12.96 -6.67
C VAL A 69 -26.66 13.88 -6.44
N GLY A 70 -25.63 13.33 -5.81
CA GLY A 70 -24.34 13.97 -5.61
C GLY A 70 -23.37 13.68 -6.74
N ARG A 71 -22.47 14.63 -7.07
CA ARG A 71 -21.44 14.45 -8.10
C ARG A 71 -20.05 14.57 -7.50
N VAL A 72 -19.22 13.55 -7.72
CA VAL A 72 -17.83 13.52 -7.27
C VAL A 72 -16.91 13.21 -8.43
N LYS A 73 -16.10 14.19 -8.84
CA LYS A 73 -15.06 14.00 -9.86
C LYS A 73 -13.85 13.31 -9.25
N ILE A 74 -13.45 12.18 -9.85
CA ILE A 74 -12.32 11.39 -9.42
C ILE A 74 -11.04 11.91 -10.11
N PRO A 75 -9.98 12.20 -9.34
CA PRO A 75 -8.71 12.59 -9.91
C PRO A 75 -8.04 11.40 -10.58
N GLU A 76 -7.28 11.67 -11.64
CA GLU A 76 -6.40 10.68 -12.24
C GLU A 76 -5.24 10.40 -11.28
N ALA A 77 -5.11 9.16 -10.83
CA ALA A 77 -3.98 8.71 -10.03
C ALA A 77 -3.82 7.19 -10.19
N THR A 78 -2.57 6.74 -10.07
CA THR A 78 -2.21 5.32 -10.05
C THR A 78 -1.46 5.05 -8.74
N PRO A 79 -1.92 4.13 -7.88
CA PRO A 79 -3.16 3.35 -8.02
C PRO A 79 -4.42 4.22 -7.93
N ALA A 80 -5.54 3.66 -8.40
CA ALA A 80 -6.83 4.33 -8.41
C ALA A 80 -7.18 4.86 -7.01
N PRO A 81 -7.60 6.14 -6.85
CA PRO A 81 -7.92 6.69 -5.54
C PRO A 81 -9.13 5.96 -4.93
N ILE A 82 -9.29 6.07 -3.61
CA ILE A 82 -10.43 5.48 -2.89
C ILE A 82 -11.43 6.60 -2.57
N LEU A 83 -12.70 6.41 -2.95
CA LEU A 83 -13.79 7.32 -2.63
C LEU A 83 -14.54 6.85 -1.37
N ARG A 84 -14.93 7.79 -0.51
CA ARG A 84 -15.89 7.59 0.60
C ARG A 84 -16.87 8.74 0.68
N ILE A 85 -18.08 8.46 1.16
CA ILE A 85 -19.14 9.46 1.43
C ILE A 85 -19.50 9.38 2.92
N ASN A 86 -19.54 10.51 3.62
CA ASN A 86 -19.98 10.62 5.03
C ASN A 86 -19.34 9.58 5.98
N ASP A 87 -18.01 9.39 5.91
CA ASP A 87 -17.26 8.37 6.68
C ASP A 87 -17.65 6.90 6.41
N GLY A 88 -18.52 6.64 5.43
CA GLY A 88 -18.93 5.30 5.04
C GLY A 88 -17.81 4.44 4.47
N ASN A 89 -18.18 3.22 4.10
CA ASN A 89 -17.29 2.25 3.48
C ASN A 89 -16.67 2.79 2.17
N PRO A 90 -15.47 2.30 1.80
CA PRO A 90 -14.92 2.57 0.47
C PRO A 90 -15.91 2.26 -0.64
N ILE A 91 -16.06 3.19 -1.57
CA ILE A 91 -16.78 2.98 -2.82
C ILE A 91 -15.75 2.55 -3.85
N ASP A 92 -15.83 1.29 -4.28
CA ASP A 92 -15.15 0.81 -5.47
C ASP A 92 -15.90 1.31 -6.72
N TYR A 93 -15.57 2.52 -7.15
CA TYR A 93 -16.27 3.16 -8.26
C TYR A 93 -16.01 2.53 -9.62
N LEU A 94 -14.96 1.72 -9.76
CA LEU A 94 -14.66 1.00 -11.00
C LEU A 94 -15.63 -0.17 -11.21
N SER A 95 -16.23 -0.66 -10.13
CA SER A 95 -17.25 -1.73 -10.15
C SER A 95 -18.69 -1.20 -10.21
N LEU A 96 -18.90 0.13 -10.26
CA LEU A 96 -20.23 0.71 -10.35
C LEU A 96 -20.82 0.58 -11.76
N PRO A 97 -22.16 0.56 -11.89
CA PRO A 97 -22.84 0.70 -13.18
C PRO A 97 -22.33 1.91 -13.97
N VAL A 98 -21.99 1.68 -15.24
CA VAL A 98 -21.47 2.72 -16.12
C VAL A 98 -22.63 3.48 -16.77
N ILE A 99 -22.55 4.82 -16.73
CA ILE A 99 -23.50 5.70 -17.42
C ILE A 99 -22.77 6.75 -18.25
N ASN A 100 -23.37 7.15 -19.38
CA ASN A 100 -22.83 8.19 -20.25
C ASN A 100 -23.20 9.60 -19.80
N SER A 101 -24.36 9.73 -19.15
CA SER A 101 -24.89 11.00 -18.65
C SER A 101 -25.91 10.74 -17.56
N TYR A 102 -26.08 11.71 -16.67
CA TYR A 102 -27.17 11.75 -15.70
C TYR A 102 -27.92 13.07 -15.85
N ASN A 103 -29.25 12.99 -15.87
CA ASN A 103 -30.13 14.14 -15.96
C ASN A 103 -31.26 14.03 -14.94
N CYS A 104 -31.23 14.92 -13.95
CA CYS A 104 -32.23 15.04 -12.88
C CYS A 104 -33.64 15.36 -13.43
N SER A 105 -33.77 15.96 -14.61
CA SER A 105 -35.09 16.17 -15.23
C SER A 105 -35.80 14.87 -15.63
N GLN A 106 -35.06 13.75 -15.70
CA GLN A 106 -35.59 12.42 -15.97
C GLN A 106 -35.79 11.57 -14.70
N GLY A 107 -35.59 12.18 -13.53
CA GLY A 107 -35.68 11.53 -12.23
C GLY A 107 -34.31 11.30 -11.56
N GLY A 108 -34.36 10.87 -10.29
CA GLY A 108 -33.16 10.49 -9.54
C GLY A 108 -32.52 9.20 -10.03
N LEU A 109 -31.34 8.89 -9.48
CA LEU A 109 -30.68 7.61 -9.73
C LEU A 109 -31.14 6.56 -8.72
N GLY A 110 -31.43 5.33 -9.17
CA GLY A 110 -31.76 4.23 -8.27
C GLY A 110 -30.54 3.65 -7.53
N SER A 111 -29.34 3.77 -8.11
CA SER A 111 -28.08 3.32 -7.51
C SER A 111 -26.91 4.21 -7.94
N ASN A 112 -25.79 4.13 -7.21
CA ASN A 112 -24.57 4.84 -7.57
C ASN A 112 -24.09 4.42 -8.96
N ALA A 113 -23.54 5.34 -9.71
CA ALA A 113 -23.07 5.09 -11.07
C ALA A 113 -21.76 5.82 -11.36
N TYR A 114 -21.02 5.36 -12.36
CA TYR A 114 -19.76 5.96 -12.79
C TYR A 114 -19.80 6.34 -14.27
N ASN A 115 -19.38 7.57 -14.57
CA ASN A 115 -19.13 8.00 -15.94
C ASN A 115 -17.61 8.02 -16.20
N PRO A 116 -17.08 7.06 -16.97
CA PRO A 116 -15.64 6.97 -17.24
C PRO A 116 -15.12 8.11 -18.10
N ALA A 117 -15.93 8.63 -19.03
CA ALA A 117 -15.51 9.72 -19.92
C ALA A 117 -15.24 11.02 -19.16
N THR A 118 -16.02 11.30 -18.11
CA THR A 118 -15.85 12.50 -17.27
C THR A 118 -15.15 12.23 -15.94
N ARG A 119 -14.90 10.96 -15.63
CA ARG A 119 -14.45 10.43 -14.34
C ARG A 119 -15.32 10.90 -13.17
N THR A 120 -16.63 10.89 -13.35
CA THR A 120 -17.57 11.36 -12.34
C THR A 120 -18.33 10.20 -11.74
N VAL A 121 -18.25 10.07 -10.41
CA VAL A 121 -19.13 9.19 -9.65
C VAL A 121 -20.37 9.96 -9.26
N TYR A 122 -21.52 9.39 -9.59
CA TYR A 122 -22.83 9.88 -9.18
C TYR A 122 -23.28 9.08 -7.97
N ILE A 123 -23.56 9.80 -6.88
CA ILE A 123 -23.99 9.23 -5.60
C ILE A 123 -25.50 9.37 -5.54
N ALA A 124 -26.20 8.24 -5.57
CA ALA A 124 -27.65 8.17 -5.55
C ALA A 124 -28.23 8.25 -4.14
N ASN A 125 -29.54 8.47 -4.06
CA ASN A 125 -30.34 8.37 -2.84
C ASN A 125 -29.83 9.24 -1.68
N LEU A 126 -29.26 10.40 -2.00
CA LEU A 126 -29.00 11.44 -1.01
C LEU A 126 -30.30 12.22 -0.73
N GLU A 127 -30.34 12.92 0.40
CA GLU A 127 -31.38 13.90 0.64
C GLU A 127 -31.35 14.97 -0.48
N PRO A 128 -32.48 15.27 -1.15
CA PRO A 128 -32.56 16.33 -2.14
C PRO A 128 -32.02 17.64 -1.59
N GLU A 129 -31.09 18.26 -2.31
CA GLU A 129 -30.38 19.46 -1.85
C GLU A 129 -29.61 19.32 -0.53
N GLY A 130 -29.52 18.11 0.03
CA GLY A 130 -28.78 17.83 1.26
C GLY A 130 -27.27 17.93 1.06
N GLU A 131 -26.57 18.21 2.16
CA GLU A 131 -25.12 18.23 2.18
C GLU A 131 -24.54 16.83 2.41
N PHE A 132 -23.40 16.57 1.77
CA PHE A 132 -22.62 15.37 2.00
C PHE A 132 -21.13 15.66 1.88
N ILE A 133 -20.33 14.90 2.62
CA ILE A 133 -18.87 15.01 2.59
C ILE A 133 -18.33 13.89 1.71
N SER A 134 -17.70 14.27 0.58
CA SER A 134 -16.87 13.34 -0.17
C SER A 134 -15.46 13.35 0.38
N ARG A 135 -14.87 12.16 0.56
CA ARG A 135 -13.45 12.00 0.85
C ARG A 135 -12.79 11.18 -0.24
N ILE A 136 -11.78 11.76 -0.86
CA ILE A 136 -10.93 11.07 -1.84
C ILE A 136 -9.59 10.83 -1.17
N GLN A 137 -9.24 9.56 -0.99
CA GLN A 137 -7.94 9.13 -0.52
C GLN A 137 -7.09 8.73 -1.72
N ARG A 138 -5.95 9.41 -1.90
CA ARG A 138 -4.93 8.97 -2.85
C ARG A 138 -3.87 8.18 -2.10
N GLU A 139 -3.44 7.11 -2.74
CA GLU A 139 -2.28 6.34 -2.37
C GLU A 139 -1.11 6.83 -3.22
N GLU A 140 0.05 7.04 -2.62
CA GLU A 140 1.28 7.33 -3.36
C GLU A 140 2.23 6.14 -3.31
N SER A 141 2.98 5.98 -4.39
CA SER A 141 4.14 5.12 -4.47
C SER A 141 5.34 5.80 -3.81
N ARG A 142 5.99 5.09 -2.90
CA ARG A 142 7.30 5.46 -2.38
C ARG A 142 8.35 4.51 -2.89
N LYS A 143 9.40 5.10 -3.47
CA LYS A 143 10.64 4.41 -3.83
C LYS A 143 11.61 4.48 -2.66
N VAL A 144 12.20 3.35 -2.33
CA VAL A 144 13.21 3.23 -1.28
C VAL A 144 14.42 2.48 -1.83
N ALA A 145 15.60 3.01 -1.56
CA ALA A 145 16.85 2.31 -1.83
C ALA A 145 17.02 1.19 -0.79
N LEU A 146 17.26 -0.03 -1.27
CA LEU A 146 17.62 -1.17 -0.46
C LEU A 146 19.11 -1.10 -0.16
N ASN A 147 19.48 -1.25 1.11
CA ASN A 147 20.87 -1.17 1.53
C ASN A 147 21.72 -2.37 1.06
N ASN A 148 22.98 -2.44 1.49
CA ASN A 148 23.88 -3.56 1.19
C ASN A 148 23.40 -4.94 1.69
N CYS A 149 22.42 -4.95 2.60
CA CYS A 149 21.77 -6.16 3.08
C CYS A 149 20.40 -6.41 2.42
N GLY A 150 20.03 -5.61 1.41
CA GLY A 150 18.83 -5.77 0.60
C GLY A 150 17.52 -5.40 1.29
N TRP A 151 17.52 -4.53 2.30
CA TRP A 151 16.27 -4.02 2.88
C TRP A 151 16.22 -2.49 2.96
N GLY A 152 15.00 -1.95 2.99
CA GLY A 152 14.71 -0.52 3.10
C GLY A 152 13.51 -0.24 3.98
N LEU A 153 13.46 0.96 4.57
CA LEU A 153 12.36 1.41 5.43
C LEU A 153 11.54 2.47 4.73
N VAL A 154 10.22 2.28 4.72
CA VAL A 154 9.28 3.28 4.23
C VAL A 154 8.47 3.77 5.43
N PRO A 155 8.58 5.07 5.79
CA PRO A 155 7.78 5.62 6.87
C PRO A 155 6.31 5.50 6.50
N MET A 156 5.52 4.89 7.39
CA MET A 156 4.09 4.75 7.21
C MET A 156 3.40 5.84 8.02
N LYS A 157 2.74 6.79 7.35
CA LYS A 157 2.11 7.89 8.07
C LYS A 157 0.80 7.49 8.74
N TYR A 158 0.02 6.56 8.18
CA TYR A 158 -1.27 6.10 8.75
C TYR A 158 -1.65 4.69 8.29
N GLY A 159 -1.96 3.78 9.22
CA GLY A 159 -2.23 2.37 8.94
C GLY A 159 -3.70 1.96 9.01
N ASP A 160 -4.24 1.54 7.86
CA ASP A 160 -5.29 0.50 7.64
C ASP A 160 -5.69 0.46 6.13
N GLY A 161 -4.72 0.72 5.26
CA GLY A 161 -4.90 0.75 3.81
C GLY A 161 -4.42 -0.53 3.13
N ASN A 162 -4.76 -0.64 1.85
CA ASN A 162 -4.08 -1.57 0.96
C ASN A 162 -2.69 -1.02 0.63
N LEU A 163 -1.74 -1.93 0.49
CA LEU A 163 -0.38 -1.66 0.04
C LEU A 163 -0.15 -2.51 -1.20
N TYR A 164 0.57 -1.98 -2.17
CA TYR A 164 0.95 -2.76 -3.35
C TYR A 164 2.46 -2.83 -3.43
N PHE A 165 2.99 -4.04 -3.45
CA PHE A 165 4.42 -4.31 -3.55
C PHE A 165 4.63 -5.44 -4.55
N ARG A 166 5.44 -5.20 -5.59
CA ARG A 166 5.71 -6.17 -6.68
C ARG A 166 4.46 -6.77 -7.33
N GLY A 167 3.42 -5.95 -7.51
CA GLY A 167 2.15 -6.38 -8.11
C GLY A 167 1.24 -7.17 -7.17
N GLN A 168 1.65 -7.44 -5.94
CA GLN A 168 0.82 -8.08 -4.92
C GLN A 168 0.22 -7.04 -3.98
N GLN A 169 -1.07 -7.22 -3.65
CA GLN A 169 -1.78 -6.41 -2.67
C GLN A 169 -1.60 -7.01 -1.26
N TYR A 170 -1.31 -6.15 -0.28
CA TYR A 170 -1.21 -6.47 1.14
C TYR A 170 -2.12 -5.55 1.93
N ARG A 171 -2.72 -6.03 3.02
CA ARG A 171 -3.37 -5.14 3.99
C ARG A 171 -2.38 -4.81 5.09
N TYR A 172 -2.23 -3.52 5.40
CA TYR A 172 -1.28 -3.07 6.41
C TYR A 172 -1.46 -3.79 7.77
N SER A 173 -2.71 -3.98 8.20
CA SER A 173 -3.06 -4.65 9.46
C SER A 173 -2.69 -6.13 9.50
N GLN A 174 -2.55 -6.77 8.34
CA GLN A 174 -2.22 -8.20 8.19
C GLN A 174 -0.71 -8.44 8.02
N LEU A 175 0.10 -7.38 7.88
CA LEU A 175 1.55 -7.54 7.80
C LEU A 175 2.12 -8.05 9.13
N LEU A 176 3.04 -9.02 9.03
CA LEU A 176 3.85 -9.47 10.16
C LEU A 176 4.52 -8.27 10.82
N ARG A 177 4.60 -8.29 12.15
CA ARG A 177 5.06 -7.16 12.95
C ARG A 177 6.33 -7.50 13.72
N THR A 178 7.34 -6.63 13.64
CA THR A 178 8.58 -6.71 14.42
C THR A 178 8.70 -5.55 15.42
N VAL A 179 9.44 -5.75 16.52
CA VAL A 179 9.69 -4.72 17.56
C VAL A 179 10.67 -3.62 17.16
N ARG A 180 11.54 -3.90 16.18
CA ARG A 180 12.56 -2.97 15.67
C ARG A 180 12.90 -3.34 14.22
N PRO A 181 13.35 -2.35 13.42
CA PRO A 181 13.82 -2.62 12.07
C PRO A 181 15.02 -3.57 12.07
N PRO A 182 15.25 -4.27 10.95
CA PRO A 182 16.47 -5.05 10.77
C PRO A 182 17.72 -4.18 10.87
N VAL A 183 18.85 -4.79 11.22
CA VAL A 183 20.16 -4.14 11.28
C VAL A 183 21.08 -4.77 10.25
N CYS A 184 21.74 -3.95 9.44
CA CYS A 184 22.73 -4.40 8.47
C CYS A 184 24.14 -4.20 9.06
N ARG A 185 24.96 -5.25 9.12
CA ARG A 185 26.35 -5.18 9.60
C ARG A 185 27.29 -5.86 8.61
N GLN A 186 28.53 -5.37 8.53
CA GLN A 186 29.60 -6.02 7.78
C GLN A 186 30.45 -6.87 8.72
N ILE A 187 30.66 -8.14 8.38
CA ILE A 187 31.49 -9.11 9.13
C ILE A 187 32.39 -9.80 8.12
N ASN A 188 33.71 -9.69 8.31
CA ASN A 188 34.71 -10.30 7.43
C ASN A 188 34.46 -10.00 5.95
N GLY A 189 34.16 -8.73 5.63
CA GLY A 189 33.88 -8.28 4.26
C GLY A 189 32.47 -8.56 3.75
N THR A 190 31.65 -9.36 4.46
CA THR A 190 30.31 -9.77 4.05
C THR A 190 29.23 -9.01 4.81
N TYR A 191 28.18 -8.55 4.13
CA TYR A 191 27.03 -7.88 4.75
C TYR A 191 26.00 -8.90 5.26
N VAL A 192 25.53 -8.73 6.50
CA VAL A 192 24.61 -9.64 7.19
C VAL A 192 23.45 -8.85 7.82
N THR A 193 22.23 -9.37 7.66
CA THR A 193 21.01 -8.84 8.28
C THR A 193 20.77 -9.50 9.64
N TYR A 194 20.53 -8.69 10.67
CA TYR A 194 20.07 -9.13 11.99
C TYR A 194 18.63 -8.67 12.22
N PHE A 195 17.73 -9.60 12.54
CA PHE A 195 16.38 -9.25 12.98
C PHE A 195 16.36 -8.97 14.48
N ALA A 196 15.57 -7.99 14.89
CA ALA A 196 15.14 -7.89 16.27
C ALA A 196 13.94 -8.83 16.50
N ILE A 197 14.04 -9.59 17.59
CA ILE A 197 13.11 -10.55 18.20
C ILE A 197 11.61 -10.30 17.83
N PRO A 198 10.85 -11.30 17.36
CA PRO A 198 9.40 -11.17 17.14
C PRO A 198 8.66 -10.69 18.41
N LEU A 199 7.62 -9.87 18.25
CA LEU A 199 6.65 -9.62 19.33
C LEU A 199 5.86 -10.91 19.59
N GLY A 200 6.15 -11.59 20.71
CA GLY A 200 5.27 -12.61 21.31
C GLY A 200 5.15 -13.92 20.53
N GLN A 201 5.88 -14.94 20.99
CA GLN A 201 5.20 -16.19 21.33
C GLN A 201 4.54 -16.01 22.70
#